data_AF-A0A7J2NFG6-F1
#
_entry.id   AF-A0A7J2NFG6-F1
#
_cell.length_a   1.000
_cell.length_b   1.000
_cell.length_c   1.000
_cell.angle_alpha   90.00
_cell.angle_beta   90.00
_cell.angle_gamma   90.00
#
_symmetry.space_group_name_H-M   'P 1'
#
loop_
_entity.id
_entity.type
_entity.pdbx_description
1 polymer ?
#
loop_
_entity_poly.entity_id
_entity_poly.type
_entity_poly.pdbx_seq_one_letter_code
_entity_poly.pdbx_strand_id
1 'polypeptide(L)'
;MKKTLFMLFVAVLMLLLPLASAEDPISISSWADLDNIRNNLAADYILINDLISSTPGYDDFAGPEANEGEGWEPIGNESQGIWWKELTYQV
;
A
#
# COMPACT_ATOMS: atom_id res chain seq x y z
N MET A 1 33.78 -27.57 -19.07
CA MET A 1 33.07 -26.59 -19.92
C MET A 1 31.63 -26.31 -19.48
N LYS A 2 30.81 -27.30 -19.11
CA LYS A 2 29.40 -27.08 -18.69
C LYS A 2 29.23 -26.28 -17.38
N LYS A 3 30.13 -26.42 -16.40
CA LYS A 3 30.08 -25.70 -15.12
C LYS A 3 30.45 -24.22 -15.26
N THR A 4 31.46 -23.90 -16.07
CA THR A 4 31.87 -22.52 -16.36
C THR A 4 30.82 -21.78 -17.19
N LEU A 5 30.17 -22.48 -18.13
CA LEU A 5 29.07 -21.93 -18.90
C LEU A 5 27.81 -21.70 -18.04
N PHE A 6 27.51 -22.61 -17.10
CA PHE A 6 26.43 -22.41 -16.13
C PHE A 6 26.73 -21.25 -15.17
N MET A 7 27.96 -21.12 -14.69
CA MET A 7 28.36 -19.96 -13.88
C MET A 7 28.29 -18.65 -14.66
N LEU A 8 28.69 -18.64 -15.94
CA LEU A 8 28.52 -17.47 -16.80
C LEU A 8 27.04 -17.16 -17.06
N PHE A 9 26.19 -18.17 -17.24
CA PHE A 9 24.75 -17.98 -17.38
C PHE A 9 24.12 -17.41 -16.10
N VAL A 10 24.50 -17.92 -14.93
CA VAL A 10 24.06 -17.38 -13.63
C VAL A 10 24.60 -15.97 -13.39
N ALA A 11 25.85 -15.69 -13.76
CA ALA A 11 26.45 -14.36 -13.65
C ALA A 11 25.78 -13.34 -14.59
N VAL A 12 25.45 -13.75 -15.82
CA VAL A 12 24.68 -12.94 -16.77
C VAL A 12 23.24 -12.74 -16.28
N LEU A 13 22.63 -13.76 -15.66
CA LEU A 13 21.31 -13.64 -15.04
C LEU A 13 21.32 -12.69 -13.84
N MET A 14 22.35 -12.72 -13.00
CA MET A 14 22.52 -11.79 -11.88
C MET A 14 22.81 -10.36 -12.32
N LEU A 15 23.48 -10.16 -13.47
CA LEU A 15 23.70 -8.83 -14.07
C LEU A 15 22.45 -8.28 -14.78
N LEU A 16 21.49 -9.15 -15.14
CA LEU A 16 20.23 -8.77 -15.80
C LEU A 16 19.02 -8.74 -14.85
N LEU A 17 19.18 -9.16 -13.59
CA LEU A 17 18.16 -9.02 -12.57
C LEU A 17 18.24 -7.58 -12.04
N PRO A 18 17.22 -6.73 -12.27
CA PRO A 18 17.11 -5.53 -11.46
C PRO A 18 16.86 -6.04 -10.04
N LEU A 19 17.86 -5.88 -9.18
CA LEU A 19 17.67 -5.99 -7.74
C LEU A 19 16.43 -5.16 -7.45
N ALA A 20 15.35 -5.76 -6.93
CA ALA A 20 14.11 -5.06 -6.67
C ALA A 20 14.49 -3.76 -5.94
N SER A 21 14.37 -2.64 -6.65
CA SER A 21 14.66 -1.34 -6.07
C SER A 21 13.51 -1.12 -5.12
N ALA A 22 13.72 -1.41 -3.83
CA ALA A 22 12.80 -0.96 -2.82
C ALA A 22 12.75 0.57 -2.99
N GLU A 23 11.64 1.09 -3.49
CA GLU A 23 11.47 2.53 -3.54
C GLU A 23 11.41 3.04 -2.10
N ASP A 24 11.94 4.23 -1.86
CA ASP A 24 11.83 4.85 -0.55
C ASP A 24 10.33 5.01 -0.21
N PRO A 25 9.89 4.65 1.01
CA PRO A 25 8.49 4.77 1.38
C PRO A 25 7.97 6.20 1.21
N ILE A 26 6.76 6.33 0.69
CA ILE A 26 6.08 7.61 0.54
C ILE A 26 5.70 8.13 1.94
N SER A 27 6.12 9.35 2.27
CA SER A 27 5.87 9.94 3.58
C SER A 27 4.43 10.44 3.72
N ILE A 28 3.82 10.14 4.88
CA ILE A 28 2.50 10.62 5.29
C ILE A 28 2.71 11.64 6.42
N SER A 29 2.28 12.88 6.18
CA SER A 29 2.39 13.97 7.15
C SER A 29 1.08 14.71 7.41
N SER A 30 0.11 14.55 6.51
CA SER A 30 -1.21 15.16 6.57
C SER A 30 -2.31 14.12 6.40
N TRP A 31 -3.53 14.49 6.74
CA TRP A 31 -4.70 13.64 6.50
C TRP A 31 -4.96 13.42 5.00
N ALA A 32 -4.62 14.41 4.17
CA ALA A 32 -4.69 14.29 2.71
C ALA A 32 -3.67 13.27 2.17
N ASP A 33 -2.46 13.18 2.73
CA ASP A 33 -1.48 12.17 2.34
C ASP A 33 -1.98 10.75 2.65
N LEU A 34 -2.60 10.58 3.82
CA LEU A 34 -3.21 9.31 4.22
C LEU A 34 -4.39 8.95 3.31
N ASP A 35 -5.22 9.93 2.96
CA ASP A 35 -6.36 9.75 2.06
C ASP A 35 -5.90 9.27 0.67
N ASN A 36 -4.84 9.89 0.15
CA ASN A 36 -4.29 9.60 -1.16
C ASN A 36 -3.75 8.17 -1.34
N ILE A 37 -3.52 7.42 -0.25
CA ILE A 37 -3.15 5.99 -0.33
C ILE A 37 -4.17 5.20 -1.15
N ARG A 38 -5.45 5.58 -1.13
CA ARG A 38 -6.52 4.94 -1.92
C ARG A 38 -6.21 4.90 -3.42
N ASN A 39 -5.36 5.81 -3.92
CA ASN A 39 -4.97 5.88 -5.32
C ASN A 39 -3.83 4.93 -5.70
N ASN A 40 -3.09 4.36 -4.73
CA ASN A 40 -2.04 3.38 -4.99
C ASN A 40 -1.79 2.46 -3.78
N LEU A 41 -2.69 1.50 -3.55
CA LEU A 41 -2.62 0.57 -2.40
C LEU A 41 -1.39 -0.36 -2.40
N ALA A 42 -0.63 -0.42 -3.50
CA ALA A 42 0.52 -1.32 -3.64
C ALA A 42 1.87 -0.67 -3.29
N ALA A 43 1.89 0.63 -3.01
CA ALA A 43 3.13 1.33 -2.61
C ALA A 43 3.45 1.14 -1.12
N ASP A 44 4.70 1.44 -0.77
CA ASP A 44 5.17 1.48 0.62
C ASP A 44 5.00 2.90 1.19
N TYR A 45 4.53 2.99 2.43
CA TYR A 45 4.25 4.27 3.10
C TYR A 45 4.83 4.33 4.51
N ILE A 46 5.21 5.53 4.95
CA ILE A 46 5.72 5.78 6.30
C ILE A 46 5.06 7.00 6.94
N LEU A 47 4.59 6.85 8.18
CA LEU A 47 4.07 7.96 8.97
C LEU A 47 5.23 8.71 9.63
N ILE A 48 5.36 10.01 9.37
CA ILE A 48 6.50 10.82 9.87
C ILE A 48 6.12 11.81 10.99
N ASN A 49 4.83 11.93 11.29
CA ASN A 49 4.31 12.64 12.46
C ASN A 49 2.94 12.08 12.85
N ASP A 50 2.51 12.35 14.08
CA ASP A 50 1.16 12.01 14.51
C ASP A 50 0.12 12.76 13.66
N LEU A 51 -0.94 12.06 13.25
CA LEU A 51 -2.13 12.67 12.67
C LEU A 51 -3.14 12.88 13.79
N ILE A 52 -3.25 14.12 14.26
CA ILE A 52 -4.17 14.55 15.30
C ILE A 52 -5.16 15.56 14.73
N SER A 53 -6.11 16.02 15.54
CA SER A 53 -7.13 16.98 15.11
C SER A 53 -6.57 18.35 14.68
N SER A 54 -5.36 18.70 15.13
CA SER A 54 -4.67 19.91 14.67
C SER A 54 -3.78 19.69 13.44
N THR A 55 -3.65 18.46 12.94
CA THR A 55 -2.84 18.16 11.75
C THR A 55 -3.61 18.61 10.50
N PRO A 56 -2.93 19.21 9.48
CA PRO A 56 -3.61 19.70 8.28
C PRO A 56 -4.50 18.66 7.60
N GLY A 57 -5.69 19.09 7.19
CA GLY A 57 -6.69 18.27 6.52
C GLY A 57 -7.60 17.45 7.45
N TYR A 58 -7.49 17.59 8.78
CA TYR A 58 -8.34 16.82 9.70
C TYR A 58 -9.83 17.01 9.40
N ASP A 59 -10.32 18.26 9.39
CA ASP A 59 -11.74 18.54 9.20
C ASP A 59 -12.28 18.03 7.85
N ASP A 60 -11.43 18.00 6.82
CA ASP A 60 -11.82 17.59 5.47
C ASP A 60 -11.90 16.06 5.31
N PHE A 61 -10.99 15.31 5.96
CA PHE A 61 -10.81 13.87 5.69
C PHE A 61 -11.12 12.95 6.88
N ALA A 62 -10.99 13.43 8.12
CA ALA A 62 -11.07 12.59 9.34
C ALA A 62 -11.94 13.18 10.46
N GLY A 63 -12.40 14.42 10.28
CA GLY A 63 -13.29 15.12 11.20
C GLY A 63 -14.68 14.48 11.22
N PRO A 64 -15.51 14.84 12.21
CA PRO A 64 -16.85 14.28 12.36
C PRO A 64 -17.78 14.57 11.16
N GLU A 65 -17.51 15.62 10.39
CA GLU A 65 -18.29 15.99 9.20
C GLU A 65 -17.71 15.40 7.90
N ALA A 66 -16.54 14.76 7.96
CA ALA A 66 -15.94 14.10 6.81
C ALA A 66 -16.79 12.87 6.39
N ASN A 67 -16.63 12.44 5.13
CA ASN A 67 -17.38 11.31 4.57
C ASN A 67 -18.89 11.40 4.83
N GLU A 68 -19.49 12.55 4.52
CA GLU A 68 -20.93 12.81 4.73
C GLU A 68 -21.40 12.66 6.19
N GLY A 69 -20.51 12.90 7.16
CA GLY A 69 -20.79 12.76 8.59
C GLY A 69 -20.45 11.40 9.19
N GLU A 70 -19.86 10.50 8.40
CA GLU A 70 -19.44 9.16 8.84
C GLU A 70 -17.97 9.13 9.28
N GLY A 71 -17.27 10.26 9.21
CA GLY A 71 -15.88 10.38 9.62
C GLY A 71 -14.89 9.92 8.53
N TRP A 72 -14.01 8.98 8.87
CA TRP A 72 -12.99 8.52 7.92
C TRP A 72 -13.56 7.56 6.88
N GLU A 73 -13.39 7.87 5.59
CA GLU A 73 -13.72 6.93 4.51
C GLU A 73 -12.66 5.82 4.41
N PRO A 74 -13.00 4.53 4.63
CA PRO A 74 -12.04 3.44 4.61
C PRO A 74 -11.16 3.39 3.35
N ILE A 75 -9.87 3.11 3.54
CA ILE A 75 -8.92 2.95 2.43
C ILE A 75 -9.06 1.53 1.87
N GLY A 76 -9.52 1.41 0.63
CA GLY A 76 -9.69 0.13 -0.07
C GLY A 76 -11.11 -0.43 0.00
N ASN A 77 -11.33 -1.57 -0.66
CA ASN A 77 -12.66 -2.20 -0.73
C ASN A 77 -12.75 -3.39 0.24
N GLU A 78 -13.85 -3.47 1.00
CA GLU A 78 -14.22 -4.61 1.87
C GLU A 78 -14.24 -5.97 1.13
N SER A 79 -14.33 -5.94 -0.20
CA SER A 79 -14.37 -7.12 -1.07
C SER A 79 -13.15 -8.05 -1.01
N GLN A 80 -12.00 -7.64 -0.46
CA GLN A 80 -10.78 -8.48 -0.46
C GLN A 80 -10.69 -9.46 0.73
N GLY A 81 -11.70 -9.48 1.60
CA GLY A 81 -11.76 -10.32 2.80
C GLY A 81 -12.89 -11.36 2.82
N ILE A 82 -13.44 -11.76 1.68
CA ILE A 82 -14.51 -12.75 1.63
C ILE A 82 -14.10 -13.98 0.81
N TRP A 83 -13.19 -14.77 1.39
CA TRP A 83 -12.90 -16.13 0.93
C TRP A 83 -13.92 -17.15 1.46
N TRP A 84 -14.82 -16.75 2.37
CA TRP A 84 -15.76 -17.64 3.09
C TRP A 84 -17.22 -17.59 2.62
N LYS A 85 -17.66 -16.57 1.86
CA LYS A 85 -19.03 -16.59 1.28
C LYS A 85 -19.19 -17.65 0.19
N GLU A 86 -18.11 -18.10 -0.44
CA GLU A 86 -18.16 -19.08 -1.53
C GLU A 86 -18.26 -20.53 -1.02
N LEU A 87 -17.93 -20.78 0.26
CA LEU A 87 -17.97 -22.11 0.87
C LEU A 87 -19.31 -22.48 1.54
N THR A 88 -20.28 -21.57 1.57
CA THR A 88 -21.58 -21.80 2.24
C THR A 88 -22.76 -21.97 1.27
N TYR A 89 -22.53 -21.93 -0.04
CA TYR A 89 -23.56 -22.14 -1.07
C TYR A 89 -23.60 -23.59 -1.61
N GLN A 90 -23.27 -24.59 -0.77
CA GLN A 90 -23.35 -26.02 -1.12
C GLN A 90 -23.82 -26.90 0.06
N VAL A 91 -24.68 -26.38 0.94
CA VAL A 91 -25.40 -27.23 1.92
C VAL A 91 -26.90 -27.12 1.71
#